data_AF-A0A2E0X0J9-F1
#
_entry.id   AF-A0A2E0X0J9-F1
#
_cell.length_a   1.000
_cell.length_b   1.000
_cell.length_c   1.000
_cell.angle_alpha   90.00
_cell.angle_beta   90.00
_cell.angle_gamma   90.00
#
_symmetry.space_group_name_H-M   'P 1'
#
loop_
_entity.id
_entity.type
_entity.pdbx_description
1 polymer ?
#
loop_
_entity_poly.entity_id
_entity_poly.type
_entity_poly.pdbx_seq_one_letter_code
_entity_poly.pdbx_strand_id
1 'polypeptide(L)' 'MDVATRNRIPTDEIGADLPEIVSPDQLAQLLRISVNTVYAWIAAGRLDGCFRKRGKHNLIVRARAIDRIFNGPEWR' A
#
# COMPACT_ATOMS: atom_id res chain seq x y z
N MET A 1 -0.68 -30.04 3.34
CA MET A 1 -1.46 -28.80 3.55
C MET A 1 -0.47 -27.73 3.93
N ASP A 2 -0.06 -26.90 2.96
CA ASP A 2 0.96 -25.88 3.14
C ASP A 2 0.28 -24.49 3.17
N VAL A 3 0.59 -23.69 4.18
CA VAL A 3 -0.06 -22.40 4.47
C VAL A 3 0.57 -21.26 3.64
N ALA A 4 1.61 -21.54 2.85
CA ALA A 4 2.38 -20.53 2.14
C ALA A 4 1.78 -20.03 0.80
N THR A 5 0.61 -20.51 0.37
CA THR A 5 0.03 -20.17 -0.96
C THR A 5 -1.18 -19.23 -0.90
N ARG A 6 -1.41 -18.52 0.21
CA ARG A 6 -2.49 -17.51 0.27
C ARG A 6 -1.95 -16.14 -0.16
N ASN A 7 -2.47 -15.64 -1.29
CA ASN A 7 -2.32 -14.28 -1.83
C ASN A 7 -1.06 -13.95 -2.64
N ARG A 8 -0.82 -14.68 -3.72
CA ARG A 8 -0.20 -14.08 -4.91
C ARG A 8 -1.32 -13.70 -5.87
N ILE A 9 -1.79 -12.45 -5.78
CA ILE A 9 -2.71 -11.93 -6.81
C ILE A 9 -1.87 -11.77 -8.09
N PRO A 10 -2.28 -12.35 -9.23
CA PRO A 10 -1.59 -12.18 -10.51
C PRO A 10 -1.46 -10.71 -10.88
N THR A 11 -0.30 -10.33 -11.39
CA THR A 11 0.14 -8.96 -11.67
C THR A 11 -0.74 -8.20 -12.67
N ASP A 12 -1.62 -8.88 -13.41
CA ASP A 12 -2.32 -8.31 -14.57
C ASP A 12 -3.78 -7.88 -14.30
N GLU A 13 -4.31 -8.07 -13.08
CA GLU A 13 -5.70 -7.72 -12.70
C GLU A 13 -5.78 -6.63 -11.61
N ILE A 14 -4.70 -5.88 -11.40
CA ILE A 14 -4.52 -5.02 -10.22
C ILE A 14 -5.15 -3.64 -10.47
N GLY A 15 -6.47 -3.56 -10.34
CA GLY A 15 -7.17 -2.27 -10.34
C GLY A 15 -8.56 -2.34 -9.72
N ALA A 16 -9.35 -3.33 -10.14
CA ALA A 16 -10.74 -3.46 -9.69
C ALA A 16 -10.89 -4.21 -8.35
N ASP A 17 -10.07 -5.24 -8.11
CA ASP A 17 -10.34 -6.22 -7.04
C ASP A 17 -9.51 -6.07 -5.75
N LEU A 18 -8.66 -5.05 -5.66
CA LEU A 18 -7.94 -4.83 -4.41
C LEU A 18 -8.92 -4.38 -3.30
N PRO A 19 -8.74 -4.86 -2.06
CA PRO A 19 -9.55 -4.43 -0.92
C PRO A 19 -9.32 -2.94 -0.60
N GLU A 20 -10.25 -2.33 0.13
CA GLU A 20 -10.13 -0.93 0.60
C GLU A 20 -8.90 -0.74 1.51
N ILE A 21 -8.60 -1.75 2.33
CA ILE A 21 -7.41 -1.79 3.19
C ILE A 21 -6.38 -2.72 2.55
N VAL A 22 -5.20 -2.19 2.26
CA VAL A 22 -4.10 -2.90 1.62
C VAL A 22 -2.87 -2.96 2.51
N SER A 23 -2.04 -3.98 2.31
CA SER A 23 -0.68 -4.06 2.88
C SER A 23 0.31 -3.18 2.10
N PRO A 24 1.53 -2.94 2.63
CA PRO A 24 2.59 -2.27 1.89
C PRO A 24 2.92 -2.94 0.55
N ASP A 25 2.97 -4.27 0.51
CA ASP A 25 3.22 -5.04 -0.71
C ASP A 25 2.12 -4.85 -1.76
N GLN A 26 0.85 -4.85 -1.34
CA GLN A 26 -0.28 -4.62 -2.23
C GLN A 26 -0.31 -3.19 -2.78
N LEU A 27 0.02 -2.19 -1.94
CA LEU A 27 0.17 -0.81 -2.40
C LEU A 27 1.34 -0.69 -3.40
N ALA A 28 2.46 -1.36 -3.13
CA ALA A 28 3.62 -1.37 -4.02
C ALA A 28 3.28 -1.98 -5.39
N GLN A 29 2.53 -3.10 -5.40
CA GLN A 29 2.03 -3.72 -6.63
C GLN A 29 1.08 -2.79 -7.40
N LEU A 30 0.15 -2.14 -6.70
CA LEU A 30 -0.79 -1.18 -7.29
C LEU A 30 -0.06 -0.02 -7.99
N LEU A 31 0.99 0.50 -7.36
CA LEU A 31 1.74 1.66 -7.86
C LEU A 31 2.93 1.28 -8.77
N ARG A 32 3.17 -0.02 -8.98
CA ARG A 32 4.32 -0.55 -9.74
C ARG A 32 5.68 -0.04 -9.21
N ILE A 33 5.83 0.01 -7.89
CA ILE A 33 7.07 0.41 -7.21
C ILE A 33 7.58 -0.69 -6.28
N SER A 34 8.79 -0.50 -5.73
CA SER A 34 9.31 -1.41 -4.72
C SER A 34 8.56 -1.24 -3.38
N VAL A 35 8.39 -2.33 -2.62
CA VAL A 35 7.84 -2.25 -1.25
C VAL A 35 8.73 -1.41 -0.33
N ASN A 36 10.04 -1.38 -0.58
CA ASN A 36 10.99 -0.52 0.14
C ASN A 36 10.65 0.96 -0.02
N THR A 37 10.21 1.38 -1.22
CA THR A 37 9.74 2.74 -1.47
C THR A 37 8.53 3.07 -0.60
N VAL A 38 7.57 2.14 -0.47
CA VAL A 38 6.40 2.32 0.41
C VAL A 38 6.84 2.48 1.87
N TYR A 39 7.75 1.64 2.37
CA TYR A 39 8.27 1.78 3.73
C TYR A 39 9.05 3.09 3.93
N ALA A 40 9.82 3.53 2.93
CA ALA A 40 10.52 4.80 2.99
C ALA A 40 9.54 5.98 3.07
N TRP A 41 8.41 5.92 2.36
CA TRP A 41 7.35 6.92 2.46
C TRP A 41 6.65 6.92 3.81
N ILE A 42 6.40 5.75 4.39
CA ILE A 42 5.86 5.62 5.75
C ILE A 42 6.84 6.25 6.76
N ALA A 43 8.13 5.90 6.67
CA ALA A 43 9.15 6.43 7.58
C ALA A 43 9.35 7.94 7.43
N ALA A 44 9.16 8.48 6.23
CA ALA A 44 9.24 9.91 5.94
C ALA A 44 7.93 10.68 6.24
N GLY A 45 6.90 10.04 6.78
CA GLY A 45 5.61 10.67 7.09
C GLY A 45 4.75 11.03 5.86
N ARG A 46 5.16 10.61 4.65
CA ARG A 46 4.42 10.91 3.41
C ARG A 46 3.04 10.27 3.37
N LEU A 47 2.88 9.15 4.08
CA LEU A 47 1.63 8.41 4.22
C LEU A 47 0.95 8.63 5.59
N ASP A 48 1.33 9.65 6.35
CA ASP A 48 0.69 9.95 7.64
C ASP A 48 -0.82 10.15 7.48
N GLY A 49 -1.58 9.55 8.40
CA GLY A 49 -3.05 9.53 8.34
C GLY A 49 -3.66 8.58 7.31
N CYS A 50 -2.86 7.98 6.42
CA CYS A 50 -3.31 7.01 5.41
C CYS A 50 -3.23 5.56 5.88
N PHE A 51 -2.53 5.28 6.98
CA PHE A 51 -2.38 3.93 7.51
C PHE A 51 -2.52 3.85 9.03
N ARG A 52 -2.70 2.64 9.54
CA ARG A 52 -2.62 2.30 10.97
C ARG A 52 -1.68 1.13 11.18
N LYS A 53 -0.85 1.21 12.21
CA LYS A 53 -0.03 0.08 12.65
C LYS A 53 -0.82 -0.83 13.59
N ARG A 54 -0.77 -2.14 13.34
CA ARG A 54 -1.33 -3.21 14.17
C ARG A 54 -0.29 -4.33 14.30
N GLY A 55 0.41 -4.34 15.43
CA GLY A 55 1.58 -5.20 15.62
C GLY A 55 2.65 -4.91 14.56
N LYS A 56 3.01 -5.94 13.78
CA LYS A 56 3.97 -5.84 12.67
C LYS A 56 3.36 -5.37 11.34
N HIS A 57 2.04 -5.19 11.28
CA HIS A 57 1.33 -4.89 10.03
C HIS A 57 1.02 -3.39 9.92
N ASN A 58 1.27 -2.82 8.75
CA ASN A 58 0.73 -1.53 8.34
C ASN A 58 -0.52 -1.76 7.49
N LEU A 59 -1.66 -1.30 7.97
CA LEU A 59 -2.95 -1.40 7.29
C LEU A 59 -3.23 -0.05 6.62
N ILE A 60 -3.13 0.00 5.30
CA ILE A 60 -3.17 1.24 4.53
C ILE A 60 -4.55 1.38 3.89
N VAL A 61 -5.22 2.52 4.10
CA VAL A 61 -6.45 2.87 3.41
C VAL A 61 -6.07 3.27 1.98
N ARG A 62 -6.37 2.40 1.01
CA ARG A 62 -5.93 2.53 -0.39
C ARG A 62 -6.30 3.88 -0.98
N ALA A 63 -7.58 4.26 -0.89
CA ALA A 63 -8.06 5.50 -1.50
C ALA A 63 -7.35 6.74 -0.94
N ARG A 64 -7.13 6.80 0.38
CA ARG A 64 -6.41 7.90 1.03
C ARG A 64 -4.94 7.93 0.66
N ALA A 65 -4.30 6.76 0.57
CA ALA A 65 -2.90 6.68 0.16
C ALA A 65 -2.71 7.19 -1.27
N ILE A 66 -3.57 6.77 -2.21
CA ILE A 66 -3.55 7.26 -3.60
C ILE A 66 -3.74 8.77 -3.63
N ASP A 67 -4.81 9.27 -3.00
CA ASP A 67 -5.10 10.71 -2.95
C ASP A 67 -3.92 11.50 -2.37
N ARG A 68 -3.35 11.04 -1.25
CA ARG A 68 -2.20 11.66 -0.61
C ARG A 68 -0.96 11.67 -1.49
N ILE A 69 -0.68 10.59 -2.22
CA ILE A 69 0.49 10.48 -3.10
C ILE A 69 0.41 11.44 -4.27
N PHE A 70 -0.78 11.60 -4.87
CA PHE A 70 -0.94 12.42 -6.08
C PHE A 70 -1.30 13.87 -5.79
N ASN A 71 -1.92 14.16 -4.63
CA ASN A 71 -2.41 15.49 -4.26
C ASN A 71 -1.77 16.03 -2.96
N GLY A 72 -0.69 15.41 -2.50
CA GLY A 72 0.03 15.78 -1.28
C GLY A 72 0.67 17.18 -1.34
N PRO A 73 1.02 17.77 -0.18
CA PRO A 73 1.59 19.12 -0.08
C PRO A 73 2.93 19.27 -0.80
N GLU A 74 3.64 18.16 -1.02
CA GLU A 74 4.91 18.14 -1.75
C GLU A 74 4.76 18.46 -3.25
N TRP A 75 3.53 18.48 -3.76
CA TRP A 75 3.20 18.80 -5.15
C TRP A 75 2.67 20.23 -5.35
N ARG A 76 2.63 21.06 -4.29
CA ARG A 76 2.22 22.47 -4.35
C ARG A 76 3.40 23.44 -4.32
#